data_AF-A0A3R7MA91-F1
#
_entry.id   AF-A0A3R7MA91-F1
#
_cell.length_a   1.000
_cell.length_b   1.000
_cell.length_c   1.000
_cell.angle_alpha   90.00
_cell.angle_beta   90.00
_cell.angle_gamma   90.00
#
_symmetry.space_group_name_H-M   'P 1'
#
loop_
_entity.id
_entity.type
_entity.pdbx_description
1 polymer ?
#
loop_
_entity_poly.entity_id
_entity_poly.type
_entity_poly.pdbx_seq_one_letter_code
_entity_poly.pdbx_strand_id
1 'polypeptide(L)'
;MTLAEDHDADRLNLIAPDGSTFEQTTVAEGATTAELQILYKSGGSYDAGEYELVAVRGESSDTMSIELRPELSVVDVEPEVDESDQNSTGRLFITVENTGSGPTWIYNIGFRNAPYSNAPEVIEGDGVADTRFERPQDPQEEFLQPNTEQRFLKGRGVLIISDDDSVSCEGGSVELTVVVQTPHGDVEQPIRADLTGGYHIDDQAAVQHPCKNIDIELLPGGGDDA
;
A
#
# COMPACT_ATOMS: atom_id res chain seq x y z
N MET A 1 17.39 -14.55 -6.00
CA MET A 1 18.09 -14.46 -7.31
C MET A 1 18.58 -15.84 -7.73
N THR A 2 18.85 -16.05 -9.02
CA THR A 2 19.34 -17.35 -9.55
C THR A 2 20.79 -17.22 -10.00
N LEU A 3 21.64 -18.14 -9.57
CA LEU A 3 23.04 -18.29 -9.98
C LEU A 3 23.14 -19.37 -11.06
N ALA A 4 24.15 -19.27 -11.93
CA ALA A 4 24.42 -20.32 -12.92
C ALA A 4 24.81 -21.65 -12.25
N GLU A 5 24.43 -22.80 -12.82
CA GLU A 5 24.61 -24.13 -12.18
C GLU A 5 26.05 -24.47 -11.78
N ASP A 6 27.06 -23.97 -12.50
CA ASP A 6 28.49 -24.17 -12.22
C ASP A 6 29.17 -22.92 -11.62
N HIS A 7 28.44 -22.10 -10.86
CA HIS A 7 29.05 -21.01 -10.12
C HIS A 7 29.92 -21.54 -8.97
N ASP A 8 30.90 -20.75 -8.59
CA ASP A 8 31.81 -20.92 -7.43
C ASP A 8 31.88 -19.62 -6.62
N ALA A 9 30.87 -18.74 -6.79
CA ALA A 9 30.66 -17.60 -5.91
C ALA A 9 30.51 -18.10 -4.47
N ASP A 10 31.33 -17.57 -3.56
CA ASP A 10 31.32 -17.88 -2.13
C ASP A 10 30.35 -16.95 -1.37
N ARG A 11 30.18 -15.73 -1.88
CA ARG A 11 29.40 -14.67 -1.25
C ARG A 11 28.80 -13.73 -2.28
N LEU A 12 27.64 -13.20 -1.94
CA LEU A 12 26.98 -12.13 -2.67
C LEU A 12 26.91 -10.90 -1.78
N ASN A 13 27.30 -9.76 -2.33
CA ASN A 13 27.14 -8.46 -1.70
C ASN A 13 26.20 -7.61 -2.55
N LEU A 14 25.19 -7.01 -1.92
CA LEU A 14 24.35 -6.01 -2.55
C LEU A 14 24.88 -4.63 -2.15
N ILE A 15 25.32 -3.85 -3.14
CA ILE A 15 25.91 -2.54 -2.95
C ILE A 15 24.86 -1.48 -3.28
N ALA A 16 24.64 -0.56 -2.35
CA ALA A 16 23.70 0.54 -2.48
C ALA A 16 24.17 1.60 -3.50
N PRO A 17 23.25 2.46 -3.99
CA PRO A 17 23.59 3.54 -4.92
C PRO A 17 24.71 4.48 -4.43
N ASP A 18 24.89 4.61 -3.12
CA ASP A 18 25.95 5.42 -2.50
C ASP A 18 27.33 4.71 -2.42
N GLY A 19 27.39 3.45 -2.87
CA GLY A 19 28.58 2.60 -2.85
C GLY A 19 28.81 1.82 -1.55
N SER A 20 27.93 1.97 -0.55
CA SER A 20 27.99 1.19 0.69
C SER A 20 27.46 -0.23 0.51
N THR A 21 27.91 -1.18 1.32
CA THR A 21 27.31 -2.53 1.33
C THR A 21 25.99 -2.47 2.09
N PHE A 22 24.90 -2.76 1.38
CA PHE A 22 23.55 -2.79 1.93
C PHE A 22 23.26 -4.12 2.66
N GLU A 23 23.47 -5.25 1.97
CA GLU A 23 23.25 -6.59 2.52
C GLU A 23 24.27 -7.59 1.94
N GLN A 24 24.56 -8.67 2.66
CA GLN A 24 25.45 -9.72 2.19
C GLN A 24 24.98 -11.11 2.62
N THR A 25 25.20 -12.10 1.76
CA THR A 25 24.87 -13.49 2.09
C THR A 25 25.92 -14.45 1.55
N THR A 26 26.22 -15.50 2.32
CA THR A 26 27.10 -16.59 1.91
C THR A 26 26.33 -17.53 0.99
N VAL A 27 26.96 -17.98 -0.08
CA VAL A 27 26.37 -18.96 -0.99
C VAL A 27 26.86 -20.34 -0.59
N ALA A 28 25.93 -21.25 -0.32
CA ALA A 28 26.29 -22.63 -0.04
C ALA A 28 26.80 -23.33 -1.31
N GLU A 29 27.75 -24.25 -1.17
CA GLU A 29 28.30 -25.01 -2.29
C GLU A 29 27.19 -25.75 -3.05
N GLY A 30 27.11 -25.54 -4.37
CA GLY A 30 26.08 -26.11 -5.25
C GLY A 30 24.70 -25.45 -5.16
N ALA A 31 24.54 -24.36 -4.39
CA ALA A 31 23.26 -23.66 -4.27
C ALA A 31 23.08 -22.64 -5.39
N THR A 32 22.16 -22.91 -6.31
CA THR A 32 21.86 -22.00 -7.45
C THR A 32 20.91 -20.87 -7.09
N THR A 33 20.50 -20.73 -5.83
CA THR A 33 19.59 -19.68 -5.36
C THR A 33 20.07 -19.11 -4.04
N ALA A 34 20.04 -17.79 -3.93
CA ALA A 34 20.32 -17.07 -2.70
C ALA A 34 19.29 -15.94 -2.49
N GLU A 35 19.01 -15.69 -1.23
CA GLU A 35 18.01 -14.70 -0.77
C GLU A 35 18.72 -13.58 0.00
N LEU A 36 18.30 -12.35 -0.31
CA LEU A 36 18.75 -11.13 0.35
C LEU A 36 17.49 -10.42 0.85
N GLN A 37 17.41 -10.13 2.14
CA GLN A 37 16.28 -9.42 2.71
C GLN A 37 16.49 -7.91 2.52
N ILE A 38 15.63 -7.28 1.72
CA ILE A 38 15.79 -5.85 1.35
C ILE A 38 14.76 -4.90 1.96
N LEU A 39 13.71 -5.43 2.61
CA LEU A 39 12.76 -4.63 3.37
C LEU A 39 12.41 -5.27 4.71
N TYR A 40 12.10 -4.43 5.69
CA TYR A 40 11.62 -4.83 7.00
C TYR A 40 10.44 -3.96 7.43
N LYS A 41 9.37 -4.58 7.95
CA LYS A 41 8.27 -3.83 8.57
C LYS A 41 8.69 -3.06 9.84
N SER A 42 9.73 -3.52 10.52
CA SER A 42 10.17 -2.97 11.81
C SER A 42 10.96 -1.66 11.70
N GLY A 43 11.08 -1.08 10.52
CA GLY A 43 11.90 0.09 10.26
C GLY A 43 13.26 -0.31 9.69
N GLY A 44 13.34 -0.23 8.36
CA GLY A 44 14.50 -0.59 7.53
C GLY A 44 14.02 -0.84 6.11
N SER A 45 14.32 0.09 5.20
CA SER A 45 14.08 -0.05 3.77
C SER A 45 15.37 0.22 3.00
N TYR A 46 15.35 -0.14 1.72
CA TYR A 46 16.35 0.28 0.77
C TYR A 46 16.05 1.71 0.27
N ASP A 47 17.04 2.37 -0.31
CA ASP A 47 16.86 3.64 -1.00
C ASP A 47 16.56 3.36 -2.47
N ALA A 48 15.55 3.99 -3.07
CA ALA A 48 15.23 3.73 -4.46
C ALA A 48 16.40 4.10 -5.40
N GLY A 49 16.79 3.20 -6.30
CA GLY A 49 17.92 3.44 -7.21
C GLY A 49 18.53 2.19 -7.84
N GLU A 50 19.67 2.40 -8.49
CA GLU A 50 20.50 1.35 -9.08
C GLU A 50 21.43 0.74 -8.02
N TYR A 51 21.28 -0.55 -7.79
CA TYR A 51 22.15 -1.35 -6.92
C TYR A 51 23.12 -2.18 -7.75
N GLU A 52 24.29 -2.47 -7.19
CA GLU A 52 25.23 -3.43 -7.78
C GLU A 52 25.26 -4.71 -6.95
N LEU A 53 24.88 -5.83 -7.56
CA LEU A 53 25.07 -7.15 -7.00
C LEU A 53 26.46 -7.65 -7.38
N VAL A 54 27.29 -7.91 -6.38
CA VAL A 54 28.68 -8.37 -6.54
C VAL A 54 28.79 -9.81 -6.06
N ALA A 55 29.09 -10.72 -6.98
CA ALA A 55 29.41 -12.11 -6.67
C ALA A 55 30.92 -12.25 -6.46
N VAL A 56 31.33 -12.67 -5.28
CA VAL A 56 32.75 -12.80 -4.88
C VAL A 56 33.17 -14.26 -4.91
N ARG A 57 34.32 -14.53 -5.54
CA ARG A 57 34.94 -15.85 -5.72
C ARG A 57 36.44 -15.71 -5.41
N GLY A 58 36.87 -16.11 -4.22
CA GLY A 58 38.26 -15.93 -3.79
C GLY A 58 38.77 -14.48 -3.96
N GLU A 59 39.70 -14.26 -4.89
CA GLU A 59 40.27 -12.94 -5.23
C GLU A 59 39.59 -12.24 -6.42
N SER A 60 38.54 -12.83 -7.00
CA SER A 60 37.82 -12.32 -8.17
C SER A 60 36.37 -11.97 -7.86
N SER A 61 35.76 -11.13 -8.70
CA SER A 61 34.35 -10.76 -8.57
C SER A 61 33.69 -10.49 -9.92
N ASP A 62 32.42 -10.86 -10.03
CA ASP A 62 31.52 -10.48 -11.13
C ASP A 62 30.43 -9.54 -10.59
N THR A 63 29.92 -8.63 -11.43
CA THR A 63 28.94 -7.62 -11.03
C THR A 63 27.74 -7.59 -11.96
N MET A 64 26.56 -7.35 -11.39
CA MET A 64 25.31 -7.15 -12.13
C MET A 64 24.54 -5.97 -11.52
N SER A 65 24.01 -5.09 -12.37
CA SER A 65 23.14 -3.99 -11.93
C SER A 65 21.70 -4.48 -11.72
N ILE A 66 21.06 -3.97 -10.68
CA ILE A 66 19.66 -4.24 -10.32
C ILE A 66 19.00 -2.91 -9.95
N GLU A 67 17.95 -2.52 -10.66
CA GLU A 67 17.14 -1.36 -10.27
C GLU A 67 16.15 -1.79 -9.18
N LEU A 68 16.14 -1.08 -8.05
CA LEU A 68 15.10 -1.18 -7.04
C LEU A 68 14.37 0.16 -6.96
N ARG A 69 13.24 0.26 -7.65
CA ARG A 69 12.36 1.45 -7.58
C ARG A 69 10.90 1.01 -7.56
N PRO A 70 10.16 1.22 -6.47
CA PRO A 70 8.72 0.99 -6.46
C PRO A 70 8.01 2.13 -7.22
N GLU A 71 6.98 1.80 -7.97
CA GLU A 71 6.13 2.78 -8.67
C GLU A 71 4.68 2.42 -8.40
N LEU A 72 4.07 3.18 -7.48
CA LEU A 72 2.78 2.84 -6.92
C LEU A 72 1.66 3.70 -7.48
N SER A 73 0.49 3.09 -7.68
CA SER A 73 -0.74 3.82 -8.00
C SER A 73 -1.95 3.17 -7.34
N VAL A 74 -2.95 3.98 -7.01
CA VAL A 74 -4.27 3.49 -6.61
C VAL A 74 -5.08 3.28 -7.88
N VAL A 75 -5.33 2.03 -8.23
CA VAL A 75 -5.98 1.67 -9.50
C VAL A 75 -7.48 1.46 -9.37
N ASP A 76 -7.97 1.23 -8.15
CA ASP A 76 -9.39 1.05 -7.87
C ASP A 76 -9.75 1.38 -6.42
N VAL A 77 -10.97 1.89 -6.23
CA VAL A 77 -11.57 2.16 -4.92
C VAL A 77 -13.03 1.77 -4.95
N GLU A 78 -13.42 0.83 -4.09
CA GLU A 78 -14.77 0.27 -4.05
C GLU A 78 -15.35 0.33 -2.64
N PRO A 79 -16.66 0.56 -2.48
CA PRO A 79 -17.30 0.39 -1.18
C PRO A 79 -17.28 -1.08 -0.79
N GLU A 80 -17.06 -1.35 0.50
CA GLU A 80 -17.43 -2.64 1.05
C GLU A 80 -18.96 -2.67 1.27
N VAL A 81 -19.57 -3.79 0.91
CA VAL A 81 -21.00 -4.07 1.08
C VAL A 81 -21.20 -5.25 2.02
N ASP A 82 -22.29 -5.22 2.78
CA ASP A 82 -22.71 -6.35 3.61
C ASP A 82 -23.25 -7.49 2.73
N GLU A 83 -22.83 -8.73 2.98
CA GLU A 83 -23.21 -9.89 2.17
C GLU A 83 -24.72 -10.23 2.26
N SER A 84 -25.40 -9.80 3.32
CA SER A 84 -26.78 -10.18 3.59
C SER A 84 -27.80 -9.32 2.85
N ASP A 85 -27.53 -8.02 2.71
CA ASP A 85 -28.45 -7.06 2.13
C ASP A 85 -27.85 -6.19 1.02
N GLN A 86 -26.55 -6.35 0.75
CA GLN A 86 -25.78 -5.64 -0.28
C GLN A 86 -25.70 -4.12 -0.07
N ASN A 87 -26.06 -3.61 1.11
CA ASN A 87 -25.86 -2.20 1.44
C ASN A 87 -24.40 -1.93 1.79
N SER A 88 -23.91 -0.71 1.54
CA SER A 88 -22.58 -0.33 1.96
C SER A 88 -22.45 -0.33 3.49
N THR A 89 -21.26 -0.74 3.95
CA THR A 89 -20.82 -0.61 5.34
C THR A 89 -20.17 0.75 5.63
N GLY A 90 -19.99 1.57 4.58
CA GLY A 90 -19.24 2.84 4.63
C GLY A 90 -17.73 2.66 4.68
N ARG A 91 -17.20 1.43 4.70
CA ARG A 91 -15.77 1.14 4.53
C ARG A 91 -15.40 1.04 3.05
N LEU A 92 -14.13 1.25 2.74
CA LEU A 92 -13.61 1.26 1.38
C LEU A 92 -12.51 0.21 1.20
N PHE A 93 -12.63 -0.58 0.15
CA PHE A 93 -11.52 -1.34 -0.40
C PHE A 93 -10.67 -0.45 -1.31
N ILE A 94 -9.36 -0.54 -1.15
CA ILE A 94 -8.38 0.22 -1.93
C ILE A 94 -7.47 -0.79 -2.64
N THR A 95 -7.42 -0.75 -3.96
CA THR A 95 -6.50 -1.58 -4.74
C THR A 95 -5.31 -0.75 -5.17
N VAL A 96 -4.11 -1.21 -4.78
CA VAL A 96 -2.84 -0.55 -5.09
C VAL A 96 -2.03 -1.45 -6.00
N GLU A 97 -1.50 -0.89 -7.09
CA GLU A 97 -0.60 -1.55 -8.02
C GLU A 97 0.84 -1.06 -7.81
N ASN A 98 1.81 -1.97 -7.88
CA ASN A 98 3.23 -1.65 -8.02
C ASN A 98 3.72 -2.05 -9.41
N THR A 99 3.92 -1.06 -10.28
CA THR A 99 4.47 -1.25 -11.63
C THR A 99 6.00 -1.14 -11.68
N GLY A 100 6.61 -0.71 -10.58
CA GLY A 100 8.04 -0.52 -10.46
C GLY A 100 8.82 -1.83 -10.31
N SER A 101 10.15 -1.73 -10.40
CA SER A 101 11.07 -2.86 -10.26
C SER A 101 11.35 -3.25 -8.81
N GLY A 102 11.10 -2.34 -7.87
CA GLY A 102 11.40 -2.51 -6.45
C GLY A 102 10.17 -2.92 -5.63
N PRO A 103 10.29 -3.87 -4.69
CA PRO A 103 9.20 -4.18 -3.76
C PRO A 103 9.01 -3.05 -2.74
N THR A 104 7.82 -2.92 -2.19
CA THR A 104 7.53 -2.00 -1.09
C THR A 104 6.55 -2.64 -0.11
N TRP A 105 6.15 -1.92 0.93
CA TRP A 105 5.02 -2.32 1.75
C TRP A 105 4.21 -1.09 2.16
N ILE A 106 2.92 -1.31 2.33
CA ILE A 106 1.99 -0.25 2.71
C ILE A 106 1.81 -0.32 4.22
N TYR A 107 2.29 0.69 4.93
CA TYR A 107 2.17 0.73 6.39
C TYR A 107 0.90 1.46 6.85
N ASN A 108 0.32 2.30 6.00
CA ASN A 108 -0.93 2.96 6.28
C ASN A 108 -1.71 3.31 5.00
N ILE A 109 -3.03 3.37 5.15
CA ILE A 109 -3.91 4.03 4.19
C ILE A 109 -4.83 4.94 5.00
N GLY A 110 -4.71 6.25 4.76
CA GLY A 110 -5.52 7.28 5.41
C GLY A 110 -6.40 8.01 4.41
N PHE A 111 -7.36 8.78 4.92
CA PHE A 111 -8.29 9.55 4.11
C PHE A 111 -8.29 11.01 4.55
N ARG A 112 -8.06 11.93 3.62
CA ARG A 112 -8.23 13.37 3.85
C ARG A 112 -9.62 13.80 3.39
N ASN A 113 -10.20 14.77 4.11
CA ASN A 113 -11.55 15.30 3.84
C ASN A 113 -12.68 14.25 3.90
N ALA A 114 -12.46 13.15 4.63
CA ALA A 114 -13.54 12.20 4.89
C ALA A 114 -14.65 12.87 5.74
N PRO A 115 -15.93 12.58 5.47
CA PRO A 115 -17.04 13.15 6.24
C PRO A 115 -17.06 12.60 7.67
N TYR A 116 -16.58 11.37 7.86
CA TYR A 116 -16.52 10.75 9.17
C TYR A 116 -15.25 11.15 9.94
N SER A 117 -15.43 11.79 11.09
CA SER A 117 -14.31 12.29 11.91
C SER A 117 -13.39 11.19 12.44
N ASN A 118 -13.86 9.94 12.53
CA ASN A 118 -13.05 8.80 12.97
C ASN A 118 -12.60 7.93 11.78
N ALA A 119 -12.64 8.44 10.55
CA ALA A 119 -12.05 7.74 9.41
C ALA A 119 -10.56 7.43 9.65
N PRO A 120 -9.99 6.40 9.00
CA PRO A 120 -8.55 6.15 9.04
C PRO A 120 -7.77 7.42 8.67
N GLU A 121 -6.90 7.86 9.56
CA GLU A 121 -6.16 9.11 9.42
C GLU A 121 -4.85 8.92 8.64
N VAL A 122 -4.43 9.97 7.96
CA VAL A 122 -3.07 10.07 7.40
C VAL A 122 -2.10 10.32 8.54
N ILE A 123 -0.98 9.61 8.57
CA ILE A 123 0.06 9.84 9.58
C ILE A 123 0.86 11.06 9.16
N GLU A 124 0.82 12.10 10.00
CA GLU A 124 1.61 13.33 9.83
C GLU A 124 2.50 13.54 11.06
N GLY A 125 3.77 13.87 10.84
CA GLY A 125 4.72 14.15 11.92
C GLY A 125 4.90 12.95 12.88
N ASP A 126 4.71 13.20 14.18
CA ASP A 126 4.78 12.20 15.25
C ASP A 126 3.40 11.62 15.63
N GLY A 127 2.39 11.82 14.77
CA GLY A 127 1.03 11.32 14.96
C GLY A 127 0.96 9.80 15.09
N VAL A 128 0.00 9.32 15.88
CA VAL A 128 -0.30 7.89 16.04
C VAL A 128 -1.63 7.60 15.36
N ALA A 129 -1.58 6.87 14.25
CA ALA A 129 -2.78 6.37 13.56
C ALA A 129 -2.93 4.86 13.71
N ASP A 130 -4.15 4.36 13.50
CA ASP A 130 -4.41 2.93 13.39
C ASP A 130 -3.88 2.39 12.06
N THR A 131 -2.71 1.77 12.09
CA THR A 131 -2.06 1.18 10.93
C THR A 131 -2.63 -0.19 10.55
N ARG A 132 -3.49 -0.80 11.38
CA ARG A 132 -4.01 -2.16 11.15
C ARG A 132 -4.91 -2.21 9.91
N PHE A 133 -4.73 -3.26 9.12
CA PHE A 133 -5.62 -3.65 8.05
C PHE A 133 -6.49 -4.86 8.45
N GLU A 134 -7.73 -4.88 8.01
CA GLU A 134 -8.61 -6.06 8.03
C GLU A 134 -8.35 -6.95 6.81
N ARG A 135 -7.93 -6.34 5.70
CA ARG A 135 -7.42 -7.02 4.51
C ARG A 135 -6.15 -6.34 4.01
N PRO A 136 -5.13 -7.11 3.60
CA PRO A 136 -5.06 -8.58 3.62
C PRO A 136 -5.06 -9.20 5.04
N GLN A 137 -5.42 -10.49 5.14
CA GLN A 137 -5.41 -11.20 6.44
C GLN A 137 -4.00 -11.69 6.81
N ASP A 138 -3.19 -12.02 5.81
CA ASP A 138 -1.78 -12.33 6.00
C ASP A 138 -0.97 -11.02 5.94
N PRO A 139 -0.28 -10.64 7.02
CA PRO A 139 0.59 -9.46 7.00
C PRO A 139 1.68 -9.53 5.93
N GLN A 140 2.08 -10.71 5.43
CA GLN A 140 3.04 -10.82 4.33
C GLN A 140 2.51 -10.24 3.02
N GLU A 141 1.18 -10.26 2.81
CA GLU A 141 0.54 -9.67 1.63
C GLU A 141 0.49 -8.13 1.69
N GLU A 142 0.85 -7.50 2.81
CA GLU A 142 1.05 -6.04 2.86
C GLU A 142 2.35 -5.62 2.14
N PHE A 143 3.27 -6.57 1.86
CA PHE A 143 4.39 -6.33 0.96
C PHE A 143 3.92 -6.43 -0.48
N LEU A 144 4.09 -5.34 -1.21
CA LEU A 144 3.70 -5.25 -2.61
C LEU A 144 4.93 -5.51 -3.49
N GLN A 145 4.93 -6.67 -4.13
CA GLN A 145 6.01 -7.09 -5.03
C GLN A 145 5.96 -6.31 -6.36
N PRO A 146 7.07 -6.28 -7.11
CA PRO A 146 7.08 -5.73 -8.47
C PRO A 146 6.02 -6.39 -9.37
N ASN A 147 5.31 -5.58 -10.17
CA ASN A 147 4.28 -6.01 -11.10
C ASN A 147 3.14 -6.79 -10.44
N THR A 148 2.71 -6.34 -9.25
CA THR A 148 1.57 -6.94 -8.53
C THR A 148 0.58 -5.88 -8.08
N GLU A 149 -0.66 -6.33 -7.90
CA GLU A 149 -1.75 -5.56 -7.31
C GLU A 149 -2.17 -6.21 -6.00
N GLN A 150 -2.56 -5.39 -5.02
CA GLN A 150 -3.10 -5.87 -3.76
C GLN A 150 -4.26 -4.99 -3.29
N ARG A 151 -5.28 -5.64 -2.73
CA ARG A 151 -6.46 -4.98 -2.17
C ARG A 151 -6.36 -4.88 -0.65
N PHE A 152 -6.66 -3.69 -0.14
CA PHE A 152 -6.57 -3.32 1.28
C PHE A 152 -7.92 -2.88 1.82
N LEU A 153 -8.15 -3.14 3.11
CA LEU A 153 -9.34 -2.68 3.84
C LEU A 153 -8.93 -2.26 5.25
N LYS A 154 -9.33 -1.06 5.67
CA LYS A 154 -9.23 -0.61 7.06
C LYS A 154 -10.46 -1.03 7.86
N GLY A 155 -10.29 -1.24 9.17
CA GLY A 155 -11.38 -1.65 10.04
C GLY A 155 -12.43 -0.56 10.29
N ARG A 156 -12.05 0.71 10.18
CA ARG A 156 -12.93 1.87 10.41
C ARG A 156 -13.61 2.32 9.11
N GLY A 157 -14.87 2.76 9.22
CA GLY A 157 -15.63 3.40 8.14
C GLY A 157 -14.99 4.71 7.67
N VAL A 158 -15.33 5.11 6.44
CA VAL A 158 -14.86 6.34 5.80
C VAL A 158 -16.07 7.21 5.41
N LEU A 159 -17.05 6.60 4.76
CA LEU A 159 -18.27 7.24 4.26
C LEU A 159 -19.44 6.96 5.21
N ILE A 160 -19.30 7.44 6.44
CA ILE A 160 -20.33 7.40 7.47
C ILE A 160 -20.87 8.82 7.63
N ILE A 161 -22.17 9.00 7.45
CA ILE A 161 -22.82 10.30 7.30
C ILE A 161 -23.74 10.58 8.49
N SER A 162 -23.62 11.78 9.05
CA SER A 162 -24.49 12.36 10.06
C SER A 162 -25.60 13.20 9.42
N ASP A 163 -26.71 13.41 10.14
CA ASP A 163 -27.74 14.40 9.77
C ASP A 163 -27.19 15.85 9.79
N ASP A 164 -26.12 16.09 10.55
CA ASP A 164 -25.47 17.41 10.66
C ASP A 164 -24.43 17.67 9.55
N ASP A 165 -24.12 16.65 8.73
CA ASP A 165 -23.17 16.81 7.63
C ASP A 165 -23.78 17.62 6.49
N SER A 166 -22.93 18.31 5.71
CA SER A 166 -23.39 19.06 4.53
C SER A 166 -23.84 18.17 3.37
N VAL A 167 -23.71 16.85 3.51
CA VAL A 167 -23.99 15.83 2.50
C VAL A 167 -25.00 14.84 3.06
N SER A 168 -25.82 14.25 2.18
CA SER A 168 -26.85 13.29 2.57
C SER A 168 -26.83 12.05 1.67
N CYS A 169 -27.37 10.94 2.16
CA CYS A 169 -27.54 9.71 1.39
C CYS A 169 -28.71 9.77 0.37
N GLU A 170 -29.33 10.94 0.17
CA GLU A 170 -30.43 11.15 -0.78
C GLU A 170 -29.96 11.78 -2.12
N GLY A 171 -28.70 11.58 -2.50
CA GLY A 171 -28.11 12.12 -3.73
C GLY A 171 -27.01 13.17 -3.49
N GLY A 172 -26.32 13.11 -2.35
CA GLY A 172 -25.13 13.91 -2.08
C GLY A 172 -23.89 13.37 -2.80
N SER A 173 -22.84 14.19 -2.87
CA SER A 173 -21.53 13.79 -3.41
C SER A 173 -20.43 14.31 -2.48
N VAL A 174 -19.42 13.47 -2.25
CA VAL A 174 -18.28 13.76 -1.38
C VAL A 174 -17.00 13.58 -2.16
N GLU A 175 -16.14 14.61 -2.15
CA GLU A 175 -14.77 14.50 -2.67
C GLU A 175 -13.80 14.33 -1.50
N LEU A 176 -12.95 13.32 -1.58
CA LEU A 176 -11.96 12.99 -0.56
C LEU A 176 -10.68 12.46 -1.22
N THR A 177 -9.60 12.35 -0.46
CA THR A 177 -8.31 11.86 -0.97
C THR A 177 -7.88 10.62 -0.20
N VAL A 178 -7.63 9.54 -0.92
CA VAL A 178 -6.96 8.35 -0.40
C VAL A 178 -5.46 8.62 -0.37
N VAL A 179 -4.81 8.37 0.76
CA VAL A 179 -3.35 8.52 0.90
C VAL A 179 -2.77 7.18 1.33
N VAL A 180 -2.02 6.55 0.43
CA VAL A 180 -1.30 5.30 0.66
C VAL A 180 0.12 5.65 1.09
N GLN A 181 0.52 5.24 2.29
CA GLN A 181 1.80 5.62 2.85
C GLN A 181 2.77 4.43 2.89
N THR A 182 3.97 4.64 2.35
CA THR A 182 5.01 3.61 2.24
C THR A 182 6.38 4.17 2.64
N PRO A 183 7.38 3.31 2.94
CA PRO A 183 8.73 3.79 3.22
C PRO A 183 9.37 4.57 2.06
N HIS A 184 8.86 4.41 0.84
CA HIS A 184 9.42 5.00 -0.38
C HIS A 184 8.63 6.21 -0.88
N GLY A 185 7.71 6.73 -0.09
CA GLY A 185 6.85 7.86 -0.45
C GLY A 185 5.37 7.55 -0.32
N ASP A 186 4.58 8.62 -0.35
CA ASP A 186 3.12 8.57 -0.24
C ASP A 186 2.50 8.70 -1.64
N VAL A 187 1.44 7.95 -1.90
CA VAL A 187 0.61 8.08 -3.10
C VAL A 187 -0.72 8.70 -2.69
N GLU A 188 -1.08 9.79 -3.36
CA GLU A 188 -2.37 10.45 -3.15
C GLU A 188 -3.28 10.20 -4.35
N GLN A 189 -4.52 9.81 -4.09
CA GLN A 189 -5.53 9.59 -5.11
C GLN A 189 -6.83 10.30 -4.70
N PRO A 190 -7.20 11.41 -5.36
CA PRO A 190 -8.50 12.03 -5.15
C PRO A 190 -9.60 11.14 -5.71
N ILE A 191 -10.72 11.07 -5.01
CA ILE A 191 -11.91 10.30 -5.41
C ILE A 191 -13.17 11.12 -5.17
N ARG A 192 -14.22 10.82 -5.93
CA ARG A 192 -15.58 11.30 -5.68
C ARG A 192 -16.47 10.11 -5.34
N ALA A 193 -17.24 10.22 -4.27
CA ALA A 193 -18.24 9.26 -3.85
C ALA A 193 -19.63 9.87 -3.99
N ASP A 194 -20.46 9.28 -4.85
CA ASP A 194 -21.86 9.64 -5.03
C ASP A 194 -22.73 8.76 -4.13
N LEU A 195 -23.56 9.40 -3.29
CA LEU A 195 -24.26 8.79 -2.16
C LEU A 195 -25.75 8.71 -2.44
N THR A 196 -26.31 7.49 -2.54
CA THR A 196 -27.73 7.29 -2.89
C THR A 196 -28.41 6.20 -2.06
N GLY A 197 -29.73 6.07 -2.21
CA GLY A 197 -30.53 5.00 -1.60
C GLY A 197 -30.96 5.24 -0.14
N GLY A 198 -30.57 6.37 0.44
CA GLY A 198 -30.84 6.72 1.85
C GLY A 198 -29.88 6.04 2.82
N TYR A 199 -30.07 6.28 4.11
CA TYR A 199 -29.23 5.72 5.16
C TYR A 199 -29.44 4.22 5.35
N HIS A 200 -28.35 3.49 5.54
CA HIS A 200 -28.35 2.11 6.00
C HIS A 200 -28.25 2.10 7.53
N ILE A 201 -29.38 1.82 8.18
CA ILE A 201 -29.50 1.83 9.65
C ILE A 201 -29.45 0.38 10.15
N ASP A 202 -28.27 -0.07 10.53
CA ASP A 202 -28.00 -1.36 11.17
C ASP A 202 -28.15 -1.29 12.70
N ASP A 203 -27.77 -0.16 13.30
CA ASP A 203 -28.00 0.18 14.71
C ASP A 203 -28.86 1.45 14.82
N GLN A 204 -30.11 1.31 15.31
CA GLN A 204 -31.02 2.44 15.51
C GLN A 204 -30.56 3.45 16.57
N ALA A 205 -29.59 3.09 17.41
CA ALA A 205 -29.02 3.99 18.41
C ALA A 205 -27.81 4.80 17.89
N ALA A 206 -27.27 4.43 16.73
CA ALA A 206 -26.20 5.20 16.10
C ALA A 206 -26.74 6.55 15.58
N VAL A 207 -25.89 7.57 15.65
CA VAL A 207 -26.22 8.95 15.21
C VAL A 207 -25.72 9.20 13.78
N GLN A 208 -24.84 8.32 13.28
CA GLN A 208 -24.26 8.41 11.96
C GLN A 208 -24.34 7.05 11.31
N HIS A 209 -24.61 7.02 10.01
CA HIS A 209 -24.88 5.79 9.29
C HIS A 209 -24.20 5.80 7.92
N PRO A 210 -23.78 4.63 7.41
CA PRO A 210 -23.42 4.53 6.00
C PRO A 210 -24.63 4.78 5.11
N CYS A 211 -24.37 5.16 3.86
CA CYS A 211 -25.41 5.17 2.82
C CYS A 211 -25.63 3.76 2.28
N LYS A 212 -26.83 3.45 1.79
CA LYS A 212 -27.10 2.13 1.19
C LYS A 212 -26.25 1.89 -0.05
N ASN A 213 -26.19 2.89 -0.93
CA ASN A 213 -25.44 2.81 -2.18
C ASN A 213 -24.38 3.90 -2.21
N ILE A 214 -23.18 3.51 -2.66
CA ILE A 214 -22.05 4.40 -2.86
C ILE A 214 -21.45 4.03 -4.21
N ASP A 215 -21.36 5.00 -5.11
CA ASP A 215 -20.66 4.86 -6.38
C ASP A 215 -19.39 5.71 -6.31
N ILE A 216 -18.23 5.12 -6.62
CA ILE A 216 -16.93 5.78 -6.47
C ILE A 216 -16.28 5.98 -7.83
N GLU A 217 -15.75 7.18 -8.04
CA GLU A 217 -14.96 7.55 -9.22
C GLU A 217 -13.57 8.04 -8.78
N LEU A 218 -12.52 7.51 -9.41
CA LEU A 218 -11.18 8.06 -9.29
C LEU A 218 -11.09 9.38 -10.06
N LEU A 219 -10.65 10.44 -9.39
CA LEU A 219 -10.48 11.75 -10.02
C LEU A 219 -9.06 11.92 -10.56
N PRO A 220 -8.88 12.67 -11.65
CA PRO A 220 -7.55 13.04 -12.14
C PRO A 220 -6.86 13.96 -11.12
N GLY A 221 -5.58 13.71 -10.84
CA GLY A 221 -4.79 14.49 -9.88
C GLY A 221 -4.01 13.65 -8.86
N GLY A 222 -4.13 12.32 -8.91
CA GLY A 222 -3.26 11.42 -8.16
C GLY A 222 -2.06 10.97 -8.99
N GLY A 223 -0.95 11.69 -8.90
CA GLY A 223 0.29 11.33 -9.58
C GLY A 223 1.27 12.49 -9.74
N ASP A 224 2.42 12.33 -9.09
CA ASP A 224 3.69 13.07 -9.22
C ASP A 224 3.75 14.52 -8.71
N ASP A 225 3.86 14.69 -7.39
CA ASP A 225 4.64 15.79 -6.83
C ASP A 225 5.95 15.24 -6.22
N ALA A 226 6.99 15.31 -7.06
CA ALA A 226 8.44 15.45 -6.82
C ALA A 226 9.21 14.47 -5.92
#